data_AF-A0A932BF61-F1
#
_entry.id   AF-A0A932BF61-F1
#
_cell.length_a   1.000
_cell.length_b   1.000
_cell.length_c   1.000
_cell.angle_alpha   90.00
_cell.angle_beta   90.00
_cell.angle_gamma   90.00
#
_symmetry.space_group_name_H-M   'P 1'
#
loop_
_entity.id
_entity.type
_entity.pdbx_description
1 polymer ?
#
loop_
_entity_poly.entity_id
_entity_poly.type
_entity_poly.pdbx_seq_one_letter_code
_entity_poly.pdbx_strand_id
1 'polypeptide(L)'
;MEIHKTHRIKVKLGDAEFDAEGSEEAVQAQYDAFLAAVSSLPKAATQAGLNATLGAATLNATATVSPAPQVLDRVFRRGEILSLAALPSGDNAVPDAMLAILYGHMKLEGEQAVTGTMLMKSAKKSGVTLDRVDRVVEPLMPKYVAAAGVKKARRYQLNNPGIARAEEIIKAILQ
;
A
#
# COMPACT_ATOMS: atom_id res chain seq x y z
N MET A 1 -25.10 34.00 -4.37
CA MET A 1 -24.10 33.81 -3.30
C MET A 1 -24.36 32.45 -2.71
N GLU A 2 -23.67 31.41 -3.19
CA GLU A 2 -23.74 30.08 -2.61
C GLU A 2 -22.83 30.02 -1.39
N ILE A 3 -23.41 29.64 -0.26
CA ILE A 3 -22.73 29.50 1.02
C ILE A 3 -22.24 28.06 1.07
N HIS A 4 -20.95 27.82 0.83
CA HIS A 4 -20.37 26.48 0.98
C HIS A 4 -20.44 26.08 2.47
N LYS A 5 -21.37 25.19 2.81
CA LYS A 5 -21.49 24.59 4.15
C LYS A 5 -20.37 23.58 4.34
N THR A 6 -19.36 23.93 5.13
CA THR A 6 -18.36 22.99 5.64
C THR A 6 -18.96 22.23 6.82
N HIS A 7 -18.82 20.91 6.79
CA HIS A 7 -19.27 20.02 7.85
C HIS A 7 -18.06 19.52 8.60
N ARG A 8 -18.11 19.58 9.93
CA ARG A 8 -17.07 19.04 10.81
C ARG A 8 -17.69 17.98 11.69
N ILE A 9 -17.07 16.81 11.72
CA ILE A 9 -17.50 15.71 12.56
C ILE A 9 -16.32 15.28 13.43
N LYS A 10 -16.59 15.16 14.72
CA LYS A 10 -15.65 14.63 15.71
C LYS A 10 -16.27 13.40 16.36
N VAL A 11 -15.63 12.24 16.22
CA VAL A 11 -16.11 10.97 16.78
C VAL A 11 -15.01 10.34 17.62
N LYS A 12 -15.40 9.81 18.78
CA LYS A 12 -14.54 9.06 19.68
C LYS A 12 -15.14 7.69 19.91
N LEU A 13 -14.40 6.63 19.60
CA LEU A 13 -14.84 5.24 19.72
C LEU A 13 -13.74 4.42 20.42
N GLY A 14 -13.93 4.19 21.73
CA GLY A 14 -12.92 3.55 22.57
C GLY A 14 -11.65 4.41 22.69
N ASP A 15 -10.50 3.84 22.36
CA ASP A 15 -9.20 4.52 22.33
C ASP A 15 -8.90 5.26 21.01
N ALA A 16 -9.79 5.17 20.01
CA ALA A 16 -9.62 5.82 18.71
C ALA A 16 -10.40 7.16 18.63
N GLU A 17 -9.74 8.22 18.18
CA GLU A 17 -10.31 9.55 17.95
C GLU A 17 -10.18 9.95 16.48
N PHE A 18 -11.27 10.51 15.92
CA PHE A 18 -11.36 10.99 14.55
C PHE A 18 -11.94 12.42 14.51
N ASP A 19 -11.25 13.33 13.84
CA ASP A 19 -11.67 14.72 13.60
C ASP A 19 -11.41 15.03 12.12
N ALA A 20 -12.48 15.37 11.39
CA ALA A 20 -12.40 15.74 9.98
C ALA A 20 -13.33 16.92 9.68
N GLU A 21 -12.84 17.83 8.83
CA GLU A 21 -13.54 19.03 8.37
C GLU A 21 -13.47 19.12 6.84
N GLY A 22 -14.61 19.27 6.18
CA GLY A 22 -14.66 19.32 4.73
C GLY A 22 -16.08 19.32 4.15
N SER A 23 -16.19 19.05 2.86
CA SER A 23 -17.47 18.79 2.20
C SER A 23 -18.08 17.48 2.71
N GLU A 24 -19.42 17.38 2.67
CA GLU A 24 -20.17 16.23 3.19
C GLU A 24 -19.68 14.89 2.62
N GLU A 25 -19.43 14.81 1.31
CA GLU A 25 -18.87 13.62 0.66
C GLU A 25 -17.48 13.25 1.18
N ALA A 26 -16.62 14.24 1.43
CA ALA A 26 -15.25 13.99 1.89
C ALA A 26 -15.24 13.53 3.35
N VAL A 27 -16.06 14.14 4.20
CA VAL A 27 -16.20 13.77 5.62
C VAL A 27 -16.83 12.39 5.75
N GLN A 28 -17.86 12.08 4.95
CA GLN A 28 -18.50 10.77 4.96
C GLN A 28 -17.53 9.67 4.50
N ALA A 29 -16.80 9.89 3.40
CA ALA A 29 -15.82 8.91 2.90
C ALA A 29 -14.68 8.64 3.92
N GLN A 30 -14.21 9.68 4.61
CA GLN A 30 -13.18 9.54 5.64
C GLN A 30 -13.72 8.88 6.92
N TYR A 31 -14.97 9.16 7.28
CA TYR A 31 -15.65 8.54 8.41
C TYR A 31 -15.92 7.05 8.18
N ASP A 32 -16.36 6.66 6.98
CA ASP A 32 -16.51 5.25 6.59
C ASP A 32 -15.17 4.51 6.58
N ALA A 33 -14.11 5.14 6.08
CA ALA A 33 -12.76 4.58 6.14
C ALA A 33 -12.26 4.41 7.60
N PHE A 34 -12.57 5.36 8.47
CA PHE A 34 -12.26 5.28 9.90
C PHE A 34 -13.05 4.16 10.59
N LEU A 35 -14.36 4.02 10.33
CA LEU A 35 -15.19 2.93 10.85
C LEU A 35 -14.67 1.57 10.39
N ALA A 36 -14.29 1.43 9.12
CA ALA A 36 -13.70 0.20 8.59
C ALA A 36 -12.36 -0.12 9.28
N ALA A 37 -11.51 0.88 9.50
CA ALA A 37 -10.23 0.72 10.19
C ALA A 37 -10.41 0.31 11.65
N VAL A 38 -11.26 1.01 12.42
CA VAL A 38 -11.53 0.69 13.83
C VAL A 38 -12.20 -0.68 13.98
N SER A 39 -13.08 -1.05 13.06
CA SER A 39 -13.73 -2.37 13.05
C SER A 39 -12.77 -3.51 12.66
N SER A 40 -11.67 -3.19 11.97
CA SER A 40 -10.63 -4.15 11.56
C SER A 40 -9.46 -4.27 12.54
N LEU A 41 -9.37 -3.40 13.55
CA LEU A 41 -8.37 -3.53 14.60
C LEU A 41 -8.66 -4.83 15.37
N PRO A 42 -7.72 -5.79 15.41
CA PRO A 42 -7.87 -6.90 16.33
C PRO A 42 -7.88 -6.29 17.73
N LYS A 43 -9.00 -6.47 18.44
CA LYS A 43 -9.05 -6.25 19.88
C LYS A 43 -7.95 -7.13 20.48
N ALA A 44 -6.77 -6.56 20.71
CA ALA A 44 -5.72 -7.21 21.47
C ALA A 44 -6.26 -7.33 22.89
N ALA A 45 -6.99 -8.42 23.12
CA ALA A 45 -7.49 -8.77 24.43
C ALA A 45 -6.29 -9.10 25.29
N THR A 46 -6.01 -8.21 26.23
CA THR A 46 -5.41 -8.63 27.48
C THR A 46 -6.35 -9.66 28.12
N GLN A 47 -5.93 -10.92 27.96
CA GLN A 47 -6.14 -12.09 28.81
C GLN A 47 -7.56 -12.66 29.01
N ALA A 48 -7.64 -13.92 28.54
CA ALA A 48 -8.15 -15.11 29.23
C ALA A 48 -9.39 -15.75 28.60
N GLY A 49 -9.19 -16.97 28.11
CA GLY A 49 -10.23 -17.99 28.11
C GLY A 49 -10.66 -18.52 26.74
N LEU A 50 -10.20 -19.74 26.47
CA LEU A 50 -10.93 -20.88 25.89
C LEU A 50 -11.67 -20.75 24.55
N ASN A 51 -11.15 -21.57 23.62
CA ASN A 51 -11.86 -22.53 22.75
C ASN A 51 -12.96 -22.07 21.78
N ALA A 52 -12.82 -22.61 20.56
CA ALA A 52 -13.89 -23.16 19.71
C ALA A 52 -14.85 -22.14 19.05
N THR A 53 -15.36 -22.28 17.82
CA THR A 53 -15.22 -23.20 16.69
C THR A 53 -16.01 -22.53 15.54
N LEU A 54 -15.59 -22.77 14.30
CA LEU A 54 -16.27 -22.62 13.00
C LEU A 54 -17.72 -22.06 12.94
N GLY A 55 -17.94 -21.13 12.00
CA GLY A 55 -19.25 -20.83 11.45
C GLY A 55 -19.18 -19.89 10.24
N ALA A 56 -19.21 -20.45 9.03
CA ALA A 56 -19.13 -19.75 7.75
C ALA A 56 -20.46 -19.13 7.29
N ALA A 57 -20.40 -18.02 6.55
CA ALA A 57 -21.26 -17.63 5.40
C ALA A 57 -20.96 -16.15 5.03
N THR A 58 -20.07 -15.87 4.08
CA THR A 58 -20.32 -15.70 2.62
C THR A 58 -21.31 -14.58 2.29
N LEU A 59 -20.80 -13.37 2.04
CA LEU A 59 -21.36 -12.43 1.07
C LEU A 59 -20.23 -11.66 0.36
N ASN A 60 -20.28 -11.70 -0.97
CA ASN A 60 -19.35 -11.10 -1.91
C ASN A 60 -19.25 -9.57 -1.72
N ALA A 61 -18.23 -9.12 -1.00
CA ALA A 61 -17.60 -7.85 -1.31
C ALA A 61 -16.41 -8.18 -2.19
N THR A 62 -16.29 -7.54 -3.35
CA THR A 62 -15.04 -7.47 -4.12
C THR A 62 -14.07 -6.62 -3.30
N ALA A 63 -13.64 -7.16 -2.16
CA ALA A 63 -12.55 -6.66 -1.39
C ALA A 63 -11.34 -6.73 -2.33
N THR A 64 -10.67 -5.60 -2.53
CA THR A 64 -9.28 -5.62 -2.94
C THR A 64 -8.54 -6.27 -1.77
N VAL A 65 -8.56 -7.60 -1.73
CA VAL A 65 -7.86 -8.39 -0.73
C VAL A 65 -6.39 -8.07 -0.96
N SER A 66 -5.83 -7.25 -0.06
CA SER A 66 -4.38 -7.12 0.04
C SER A 66 -3.82 -8.54 0.08
N PRO A 67 -2.82 -8.88 -0.75
CA PRO A 67 -2.29 -10.22 -0.84
C PRO A 67 -1.96 -10.76 0.55
N ALA A 68 -2.46 -11.96 0.86
CA ALA A 68 -2.18 -12.62 2.13
C ALA A 68 -0.65 -12.71 2.35
N PRO A 69 -0.15 -12.68 3.59
CA PRO A 69 1.30 -12.66 3.86
C PRO A 69 2.09 -13.79 3.14
N GLN A 70 1.47 -14.96 3.01
CA GLN A 70 2.02 -16.13 2.31
C GLN A 70 2.24 -15.89 0.81
N VAL A 71 1.45 -15.01 0.20
CA VAL A 71 1.60 -14.61 -1.20
C VAL A 71 2.83 -13.73 -1.38
N LEU A 72 3.07 -12.80 -0.45
CA LEU A 72 4.22 -11.92 -0.52
C LEU A 72 5.54 -12.69 -0.38
N ASP A 73 5.58 -13.73 0.45
CA ASP A 73 6.77 -14.59 0.58
C ASP A 73 7.14 -15.35 -0.71
N ARG A 74 6.20 -15.54 -1.65
CA ARG A 74 6.46 -16.15 -2.95
C ARG A 74 6.98 -15.15 -3.98
N VAL A 75 6.51 -13.90 -3.89
CA VAL A 75 6.85 -12.84 -4.85
C VAL A 75 8.13 -12.09 -4.45
N PHE A 76 8.47 -12.06 -3.16
CA PHE A 76 9.63 -11.35 -2.65
C PHE A 76 10.65 -12.29 -2.01
N ARG A 77 11.94 -11.96 -2.17
CA ARG A 77 13.04 -12.54 -1.41
C ARG A 77 13.54 -11.53 -0.40
N ARG A 78 13.53 -11.92 0.87
CA ARG A 78 14.05 -11.14 2.00
C ARG A 78 15.52 -11.49 2.23
N GLY A 79 16.32 -10.49 2.61
CA GLY A 79 17.75 -10.61 2.87
C GLY A 79 18.33 -9.24 3.20
N GLU A 80 19.59 -8.98 2.84
CA GLU A 80 20.20 -7.64 3.02
C GLU A 80 19.46 -6.52 2.27
N ILE A 81 18.88 -6.87 1.12
CA ILE A 81 18.10 -5.97 0.26
C ILE A 81 16.90 -6.78 -0.22
N LEU A 82 15.70 -6.21 -0.09
CA LEU A 82 14.46 -6.76 -0.64
C LEU A 82 14.51 -6.83 -2.16
N SER A 83 14.12 -7.96 -2.73
CA SER A 83 14.07 -8.15 -4.19
C SER A 83 12.87 -8.98 -4.61
N LEU A 84 12.45 -8.85 -5.87
CA LEU A 84 11.45 -9.72 -6.47
C LEU A 84 12.05 -11.10 -6.76
N ALA A 85 11.27 -12.15 -6.48
CA ALA A 85 11.58 -13.53 -6.83
C ALA A 85 11.24 -13.85 -8.28
N ALA A 86 10.25 -13.14 -8.84
CA ALA A 86 9.81 -13.23 -10.22
C ALA A 86 9.49 -11.82 -10.74
N LEU A 87 9.81 -11.57 -12.02
CA LEU A 87 9.58 -10.29 -12.66
C LEU A 87 8.17 -10.24 -13.28
N PRO A 88 7.48 -9.09 -13.22
CA PRO A 88 6.26 -8.90 -13.99
C PRO A 88 6.56 -8.99 -15.49
N SER A 89 5.59 -9.47 -16.26
CA SER A 89 5.70 -9.67 -17.70
C SER A 89 4.99 -8.56 -18.49
N GLY A 90 5.44 -8.33 -19.73
CA GLY A 90 4.81 -7.39 -20.68
C GLY A 90 5.62 -6.10 -20.91
N ASP A 91 5.05 -5.19 -21.70
CA ASP A 91 5.73 -3.97 -22.16
C ASP A 91 6.07 -2.99 -21.02
N ASN A 92 5.32 -3.06 -19.91
CA ASN A 92 5.51 -2.24 -18.72
C ASN A 92 6.23 -2.99 -17.58
N ALA A 93 6.92 -4.10 -17.86
CA ALA A 93 7.59 -4.92 -16.86
C ALA A 93 8.53 -4.12 -15.93
N VAL A 94 9.30 -3.18 -16.47
CA VAL A 94 10.26 -2.39 -15.67
C VAL A 94 9.56 -1.39 -14.73
N PRO A 95 8.64 -0.53 -15.20
CA PRO A 95 7.83 0.32 -14.32
C PRO A 95 6.99 -0.46 -13.30
N ASP A 96 6.36 -1.55 -13.73
CA ASP A 96 5.53 -2.38 -12.86
C ASP A 96 6.38 -3.07 -11.77
N ALA A 97 7.60 -3.49 -12.11
CA ALA A 97 8.55 -4.00 -11.12
C ALA A 97 8.92 -2.93 -10.08
N MET A 98 9.02 -1.66 -10.46
CA MET A 98 9.30 -0.58 -9.48
C MET A 98 8.15 -0.40 -8.51
N LEU A 99 6.90 -0.45 -8.99
CA LEU A 99 5.72 -0.39 -8.13
C LEU A 99 5.66 -1.58 -7.17
N ALA A 100 5.94 -2.79 -7.67
CA ALA A 100 5.98 -3.99 -6.85
C ALA A 100 7.07 -3.92 -5.77
N ILE A 101 8.27 -3.44 -6.11
CA ILE A 101 9.36 -3.27 -5.12
C ILE A 101 8.97 -2.25 -4.04
N LEU A 102 8.45 -1.08 -4.42
CA LEU A 102 7.98 -0.08 -3.46
C LEU A 102 6.90 -0.64 -2.54
N TYR A 103 5.98 -1.44 -3.06
CA TYR A 103 4.95 -2.11 -2.27
C TYR A 103 5.55 -3.11 -1.29
N GLY A 104 6.54 -3.89 -1.73
CA GLY A 104 7.27 -4.82 -0.87
C GLY A 104 7.94 -4.12 0.31
N HIS A 105 8.63 -3.01 0.07
CA HIS A 105 9.24 -2.18 1.12
C HIS A 105 8.20 -1.69 2.13
N MET A 106 7.06 -1.19 1.63
CA MET A 106 5.96 -0.69 2.47
C MET A 106 5.34 -1.81 3.33
N LYS A 107 5.09 -3.00 2.77
CA LYS A 107 4.37 -4.09 3.47
C LYS A 107 5.26 -5.00 4.31
N LEU A 108 6.49 -5.25 3.86
CA LEU A 108 7.40 -6.23 4.49
C LEU A 108 8.44 -5.56 5.40
N GLU A 109 8.88 -4.35 5.07
CA GLU A 109 9.89 -3.62 5.85
C GLU A 109 9.29 -2.43 6.62
N GLY A 110 8.03 -2.07 6.34
CA GLY A 110 7.37 -0.91 6.95
C GLY A 110 7.91 0.44 6.46
N GLU A 111 8.74 0.43 5.42
CA GLU A 111 9.34 1.64 4.85
C GLU A 111 8.41 2.25 3.81
N GLN A 112 7.68 3.29 4.22
CA GLN A 112 6.73 4.02 3.35
C GLN A 112 7.43 4.74 2.19
N ALA A 113 8.65 5.23 2.41
CA ALA A 113 9.35 6.08 1.46
C ALA A 113 10.79 5.59 1.24
N VAL A 114 11.06 5.04 0.07
CA VAL A 114 12.31 4.38 -0.29
C VAL A 114 13.22 5.32 -1.07
N THR A 115 14.50 5.39 -0.71
CA THR A 115 15.48 6.21 -1.45
C THR A 115 15.72 5.66 -2.87
N GLY A 116 16.02 6.54 -3.84
CA GLY A 116 16.38 6.10 -5.20
C GLY A 116 17.54 5.11 -5.24
N THR A 117 18.53 5.26 -4.36
CA THR A 117 19.66 4.31 -4.23
C THR A 117 19.20 2.93 -3.78
N MET A 118 18.31 2.85 -2.78
CA MET A 118 17.77 1.58 -2.31
C MET A 118 16.88 0.92 -3.35
N LEU A 119 16.05 1.71 -4.03
CA LEU A 119 15.19 1.24 -5.12
C LEU A 119 16.03 0.67 -6.27
N MET A 120 17.14 1.33 -6.63
CA MET A 120 18.08 0.84 -7.65
C MET A 120 18.75 -0.48 -7.25
N LYS A 121 19.20 -0.60 -6.00
CA LYS A 121 19.79 -1.83 -5.47
C LYS A 121 18.79 -3.00 -5.48
N SER A 122 17.56 -2.74 -5.02
CA SER A 122 16.46 -3.71 -5.00
C SER A 122 16.11 -4.17 -6.40
N ALA A 123 16.00 -3.24 -7.35
CA ALA A 123 15.74 -3.51 -8.76
C ALA A 123 16.84 -4.38 -9.38
N LYS A 124 18.11 -4.01 -9.20
CA LYS A 124 19.25 -4.78 -9.71
C LYS A 124 19.26 -6.20 -9.16
N LYS A 125 18.99 -6.38 -7.87
CA LYS A 125 18.91 -7.70 -7.23
C LYS A 125 17.73 -8.53 -7.71
N SER A 126 16.66 -7.87 -8.12
CA SER A 126 15.48 -8.48 -8.74
C SER A 126 15.71 -8.88 -10.21
N GLY A 127 16.87 -8.55 -10.80
CA GLY A 127 17.17 -8.80 -12.21
C GLY A 127 16.67 -7.70 -13.16
N VAL A 128 16.17 -6.58 -12.64
CA VAL A 128 15.75 -5.43 -13.46
C VAL A 128 16.98 -4.60 -13.83
N THR A 129 17.23 -4.47 -15.13
CA THR A 129 18.26 -3.57 -15.67
C THR A 129 17.68 -2.18 -15.90
N LEU A 130 18.16 -1.20 -15.13
CA LEU A 130 17.76 0.20 -15.29
C LEU A 130 18.97 1.12 -15.21
N ASP A 131 19.00 2.12 -16.09
CA ASP A 131 20.03 3.15 -16.14
C ASP A 131 19.85 4.16 -15.00
N ARG A 132 18.64 4.73 -14.89
CA ARG A 132 18.28 5.68 -13.84
C ARG A 132 16.87 5.43 -13.32
N VAL A 133 16.73 5.35 -12.00
CA VAL A 133 15.44 5.19 -11.32
C VAL A 133 14.49 6.32 -11.67
N ASP A 134 14.99 7.56 -11.71
CA ASP A 134 14.18 8.74 -12.03
C ASP A 134 13.44 8.58 -13.36
N ARG A 135 14.12 8.09 -14.41
CA ARG A 135 13.55 7.94 -15.77
C ARG A 135 12.39 6.94 -15.82
N VAL A 136 12.44 5.92 -14.98
CA VAL A 136 11.39 4.88 -14.91
C VAL A 136 10.22 5.34 -14.04
N VAL A 137 10.51 6.07 -12.96
CA VAL A 137 9.49 6.47 -11.98
C VAL A 137 8.78 7.78 -12.39
N GLU A 138 9.44 8.67 -13.12
CA GLU A 138 8.87 9.93 -13.60
C GLU A 138 7.55 9.77 -14.37
N PRO A 139 7.37 8.84 -15.33
CA PRO A 139 6.08 8.61 -15.98
C PRO A 139 5.01 8.01 -15.05
N LEU A 140 5.40 7.42 -13.91
CA LEU A 140 4.47 6.91 -12.90
C LEU A 140 3.99 8.02 -11.95
N MET A 141 4.64 9.18 -11.96
CA MET A 141 4.28 10.33 -11.13
C MET A 141 3.32 11.28 -11.87
N PRO A 142 2.37 11.93 -11.16
CA PRO A 142 1.97 11.69 -9.77
C PRO A 142 0.95 10.54 -9.63
N LYS A 143 0.65 9.83 -10.72
CA LYS A 143 -0.49 8.89 -10.80
C LYS A 143 -0.39 7.76 -9.78
N TYR A 144 0.78 7.13 -9.63
CA TYR A 144 0.98 5.97 -8.77
C TYR A 144 2.07 6.19 -7.71
N VAL A 145 2.98 7.11 -7.95
CA VAL A 145 4.12 7.38 -7.07
C VAL A 145 4.14 8.85 -6.69
N ALA A 146 4.36 9.12 -5.41
CA ALA A 146 4.75 10.42 -4.91
C ALA A 146 6.26 10.42 -4.62
N ALA A 147 6.93 11.55 -4.85
CA ALA A 147 8.33 11.71 -4.49
C ALA A 147 8.53 12.90 -3.56
N ALA A 148 9.46 12.77 -2.63
CA ALA A 148 9.87 13.82 -1.70
C ALA A 148 11.40 13.97 -1.70
N GLY A 149 11.90 15.18 -1.45
CA GLY A 149 13.34 15.47 -1.44
C GLY A 149 13.92 15.76 -2.82
N VAL A 150 15.24 15.99 -2.86
CA VAL A 150 15.94 16.54 -4.04
C VAL A 150 17.22 15.75 -4.33
N LYS A 151 17.53 15.55 -5.62
CA LYS A 151 18.75 14.86 -6.10
C LYS A 151 18.94 13.50 -5.42
N LYS A 152 20.09 13.27 -4.75
CA LYS A 152 20.46 12.00 -4.12
C LYS A 152 19.60 11.64 -2.90
N ALA A 153 18.94 12.63 -2.29
CA ALA A 153 18.06 12.43 -1.14
C ALA A 153 16.59 12.22 -1.56
N ARG A 154 16.31 12.07 -2.86
CA ARG A 154 14.95 11.84 -3.36
C ARG A 154 14.46 10.46 -2.92
N ARG A 155 13.27 10.45 -2.32
CA ARG A 155 12.54 9.28 -1.85
C ARG A 155 11.25 9.12 -2.62
N TYR A 156 10.84 7.88 -2.81
CA TYR A 156 9.68 7.47 -3.58
C TYR A 156 8.74 6.67 -2.69
N GLN A 157 7.45 6.97 -2.76
CA GLN A 157 6.41 6.29 -2.00
C GLN A 157 5.19 6.05 -2.87
N LEU A 158 4.45 4.98 -2.60
CA LEU A 158 3.19 4.71 -3.30
C LEU A 158 2.09 5.62 -2.75
N ASN A 159 1.21 6.08 -3.63
CA ASN A 159 -0.08 6.65 -3.24
C ASN A 159 -1.17 5.58 -3.31
N ASN A 160 -2.40 5.89 -2.91
CA ASN A 160 -3.52 4.94 -2.93
C ASN A 160 -3.71 4.21 -4.28
N PRO A 161 -3.77 4.88 -5.45
CA PRO A 161 -3.86 4.18 -6.73
C PRO A 161 -2.60 3.36 -7.06
N GLY A 162 -1.42 3.78 -6.62
CA GLY A 162 -0.17 3.02 -6.78
C GLY A 162 -0.15 1.74 -5.95
N ILE A 163 -0.71 1.76 -4.74
CA ILE A 163 -0.89 0.58 -3.90
C ILE A 163 -1.81 -0.41 -4.61
N ALA A 164 -2.98 0.03 -5.09
CA ALA A 164 -3.90 -0.82 -5.82
C ALA A 164 -3.25 -1.45 -7.07
N ARG A 165 -2.52 -0.64 -7.84
CA ARG A 165 -1.80 -1.11 -9.02
C ARG A 165 -0.71 -2.13 -8.67
N ALA A 166 0.05 -1.91 -7.60
CA ALA A 166 1.07 -2.85 -7.15
C ALA A 166 0.47 -4.19 -6.72
N GLU A 167 -0.71 -4.18 -6.08
CA GLU A 167 -1.42 -5.42 -5.72
C GLU A 167 -1.88 -6.21 -6.95
N GLU A 168 -2.34 -5.54 -8.00
CA GLU A 168 -2.66 -6.18 -9.29
C GLU A 168 -1.42 -6.84 -9.90
N ILE A 169 -0.29 -6.13 -9.91
CA ILE A 169 0.99 -6.63 -10.45
C ILE A 169 1.45 -7.87 -9.66
N ILE A 170 1.38 -7.82 -8.33
CA ILE A 170 1.74 -8.95 -7.46
C ILE A 170 0.86 -10.17 -7.75
N LYS A 171 -0.44 -9.97 -7.96
CA LYS A 171 -1.36 -11.04 -8.35
C LYS A 171 -1.01 -11.61 -9.73
N ALA A 172 -0.66 -10.76 -10.69
CA ALA A 172 -0.29 -11.17 -12.04
C ALA A 172 1.02 -11.99 -12.08
N ILE A 173 1.98 -11.72 -11.19
CA ILE A 173 3.25 -12.48 -11.10
C ILE A 173 3.03 -13.94 -10.65
N LEU A 174 1.91 -14.24 -9.98
CA LEU A 174 1.63 -15.56 -9.41
C LEU A 174 0.80 -16.47 -10.32
N GLN A 175 0.28 -15.92 -11.43
CA GLN A 175 -0.51 -16.64 -12.42
C GLN A 175 0.40 -17.25 -13.48
#